data_AF-A0A6N8HA98-F1
#
_entry.id   AF-A0A6N8HA98-F1
#
_cell.length_a   1.000
_cell.length_b   1.000
_cell.length_c   1.000
_cell.angle_alpha   90.00
_cell.angle_beta   90.00
_cell.angle_gamma   90.00
#
_symmetry.space_group_name_H-M   'P 1'
#
loop_
_entity.id
_entity.type
_entity.pdbx_description
1 polymer ?
#
loop_
_entity_poly.entity_id
_entity_poly.type
_entity_poly.pdbx_seq_one_letter_code
_entity_poly.pdbx_strand_id
1 'polypeptide(L)'
;MKTKQEEYTRKILEQLETLFTENSDNAISLTELEDNNNAADFFHALANLAPAVVYSQLTQKQVNTLEFNHVANRLCMINAVR
;
A
#
# COMPACT_ATOMS: atom_id res chain seq x y z
N MET A 1 -4.97 1.54 24.52
CA MET A 1 -4.93 0.29 23.71
C MET A 1 -4.52 0.68 22.31
N LYS A 2 -3.56 -0.02 21.69
CA LYS A 2 -3.28 0.19 20.26
C LYS A 2 -4.46 -0.31 19.44
N THR A 3 -4.90 0.42 18.43
CA THR A 3 -5.98 -0.02 17.54
C THR A 3 -5.48 -1.15 16.64
N LYS A 4 -6.39 -1.97 16.09
CA LYS A 4 -5.99 -2.99 15.10
C LYS A 4 -5.38 -2.35 13.85
N GLN A 5 -5.80 -1.13 13.51
CA GLN A 5 -5.21 -0.37 12.40
C GLN A 5 -3.74 -0.07 12.66
N GLU A 6 -3.38 0.43 13.85
CA GLU A 6 -1.98 0.67 14.22
C GLU A 6 -1.14 -0.63 14.21
N GLU A 7 -1.71 -1.75 14.65
CA GLU A 7 -1.03 -3.05 14.60
C GLU A 7 -0.72 -3.47 13.15
N TYR A 8 -1.70 -3.38 12.25
CA TYR A 8 -1.52 -3.74 10.85
C TYR A 8 -0.60 -2.76 10.12
N THR A 9 -0.75 -1.45 10.36
CA THR A 9 0.14 -0.43 9.78
C THR A 9 1.59 -0.70 10.13
N ARG A 10 1.90 -0.98 11.42
CA ARG A 10 3.27 -1.28 11.83
C ARG A 10 3.84 -2.50 11.09
N LYS A 11 3.08 -3.61 11.05
CA LYS A 11 3.50 -4.84 10.37
C LYS A 11 3.74 -4.62 8.87
N ILE A 12 2.92 -3.80 8.21
CA ILE A 12 3.10 -3.46 6.79
C ILE A 12 4.34 -2.59 6.60
N LEU A 13 4.54 -1.57 7.44
CA LEU A 13 5.72 -0.69 7.36
C LEU A 13 7.03 -1.45 7.57
N GLU A 14 7.08 -2.34 8.55
CA GLU A 14 8.25 -3.22 8.79
C GLU A 14 8.65 -4.01 7.53
N GLN A 15 7.68 -4.42 6.71
CA GLN A 15 7.98 -5.10 5.44
C GLN A 15 8.35 -4.11 4.33
N LEU A 16 7.69 -2.95 4.24
CA LEU A 16 8.00 -1.93 3.25
C LEU A 16 9.41 -1.37 3.42
N GLU A 17 9.92 -1.25 4.66
CA GLU A 17 11.30 -0.84 4.95
C GLU A 17 12.33 -1.77 4.30
N THR A 18 12.01 -3.06 4.14
CA THR A 18 12.90 -4.03 3.48
C THR A 18 13.07 -3.75 1.98
N LEU A 19 12.14 -3.02 1.35
CA LEU A 19 12.29 -2.57 -0.04
C LEU A 19 13.38 -1.52 -0.19
N PHE A 20 13.79 -0.83 0.88
CA PHE A 20 14.82 0.21 0.83
C PHE A 20 16.14 -0.24 1.49
N THR A 21 16.28 -1.54 1.76
CA THR A 21 17.48 -2.13 2.32
C THR A 21 18.36 -2.69 1.20
N GLU A 22 19.60 -2.21 1.08
CA GLU A 22 20.52 -2.49 -0.04
C GLU A 22 20.84 -3.97 -0.30
N ASN A 23 20.57 -4.86 0.67
CA ASN A 23 20.82 -6.31 0.58
C ASN A 23 19.55 -7.15 0.30
N SER A 24 18.46 -6.52 -0.16
CA SER A 24 17.21 -7.20 -0.51
C SER A 24 17.15 -7.50 -2.01
N ASP A 25 16.69 -8.70 -2.39
CA ASP A 25 16.46 -9.07 -3.80
C ASP A 25 15.44 -8.14 -4.48
N ASN A 26 14.59 -7.48 -3.69
CA ASN A 26 13.57 -6.54 -4.16
C ASN A 26 13.90 -5.09 -3.77
N ALA A 27 15.19 -4.77 -3.56
CA ALA A 27 15.61 -3.43 -3.18
C ALA A 27 15.27 -2.40 -4.28
N ILE A 28 14.69 -1.28 -3.86
CA ILE A 28 14.41 -0.07 -4.62
C ILE A 28 15.40 0.98 -4.12
N SER A 29 16.17 1.57 -5.03
CA SER A 29 17.12 2.62 -4.65
C SER A 29 16.35 3.89 -4.26
N LEU A 30 16.74 4.53 -3.15
CA LEU A 30 16.18 5.83 -2.80
C LEU A 30 16.47 6.89 -3.87
N THR A 31 17.60 6.77 -4.57
CA THR A 31 17.97 7.67 -5.67
C THR A 31 17.07 7.51 -6.90
N GLU A 32 16.48 6.33 -7.12
CA GLU A 32 15.51 6.11 -8.20
C GLU A 32 14.22 6.90 -7.94
N LEU A 33 13.82 7.06 -6.68
CA LEU A 33 12.63 7.81 -6.27
C LEU A 33 12.83 9.33 -6.25
N GLU A 34 14.06 9.83 -6.47
CA GLU A 34 14.30 11.26 -6.71
C GLU A 34 13.74 11.70 -8.08
N ASP A 35 13.57 10.76 -9.02
CA ASP A 35 12.80 10.99 -10.24
C ASP A 35 11.30 10.98 -9.93
N ASN A 36 10.64 12.12 -10.17
CA ASN A 36 9.21 12.29 -9.92
C ASN A 36 8.32 11.26 -10.64
N ASN A 37 8.74 10.75 -11.81
CA ASN A 37 7.96 9.72 -12.52
C ASN A 37 8.01 8.39 -11.78
N ASN A 38 9.20 7.96 -11.35
CA ASN A 38 9.36 6.71 -10.60
C ASN A 38 8.69 6.80 -9.22
N ALA A 39 8.78 7.96 -8.56
CA ALA A 39 8.05 8.20 -7.32
C ALA A 39 6.52 8.09 -7.53
N ALA A 40 5.99 8.70 -8.59
CA ALA A 40 4.57 8.62 -8.92
C ALA A 40 4.15 7.17 -9.19
N ASP A 41 4.94 6.41 -9.95
CA ASP A 41 4.68 5.00 -10.25
C ASP A 41 4.75 4.13 -8.99
N PHE A 42 5.74 4.36 -8.12
CA PHE A 42 5.85 3.67 -6.83
C PHE A 42 4.61 3.92 -5.95
N PHE A 43 4.20 5.17 -5.75
CA PHE A 43 3.03 5.49 -4.95
C PHE A 43 1.73 5.01 -5.60
N HIS A 44 1.64 5.02 -6.93
CA HIS A 44 0.51 4.43 -7.63
C HIS A 44 0.42 2.92 -7.36
N ALA A 45 1.53 2.19 -7.47
CA ALA A 45 1.60 0.77 -7.17
C ALA A 45 1.27 0.46 -5.70
N LEU A 46 1.84 1.23 -4.77
CA LEU A 46 1.67 1.07 -3.33
C LEU A 46 0.24 1.33 -2.87
N ALA A 47 -0.40 2.39 -3.36
CA ALA A 47 -1.72 2.81 -2.88
C ALA A 47 -2.89 2.20 -3.67
N ASN A 48 -2.66 1.78 -4.91
CA ASN A 48 -3.74 1.40 -5.81
C ASN A 48 -3.58 -0.03 -6.35
N LEU A 49 -2.46 -0.35 -7.01
CA LEU A 49 -2.32 -1.62 -7.73
C LEU A 49 -2.14 -2.82 -6.78
N ALA A 50 -1.11 -2.78 -5.91
CA ALA A 50 -0.84 -3.87 -4.99
C ALA A 50 -2.00 -4.08 -3.99
N PRO A 51 -2.60 -3.03 -3.40
CA PRO A 51 -3.76 -3.20 -2.54
C PRO A 51 -4.98 -3.80 -3.25
N ALA A 52 -5.25 -3.41 -4.51
CA ALA A 52 -6.35 -4.00 -5.29
C ALA A 52 -6.14 -5.50 -5.54
N VAL A 53 -4.91 -5.92 -5.85
CA VAL A 53 -4.53 -7.33 -6.00
C VAL A 53 -4.71 -8.09 -4.68
N VAL A 54 -4.17 -7.57 -3.58
CA VAL A 54 -4.27 -8.18 -2.25
C VAL A 54 -5.74 -8.31 -1.82
N TYR A 55 -6.54 -7.24 -2.00
CA TYR A 55 -7.97 -7.27 -1.69
C TYR A 55 -8.68 -8.35 -2.50
N SER A 56 -8.40 -8.43 -3.80
CA SER A 56 -9.02 -9.41 -4.68
C SER A 56 -8.70 -10.85 -4.26
N GLN A 57 -7.44 -11.12 -3.92
CA GLN A 57 -6.98 -12.43 -3.47
C GLN A 57 -7.60 -12.82 -2.12
N LEU A 58 -7.61 -11.92 -1.14
CA LEU A 58 -8.12 -12.23 0.21
C LEU A 58 -9.64 -12.36 0.25
N THR A 59 -10.36 -11.61 -0.58
CA THR A 59 -11.83 -11.60 -0.59
C THR A 59 -12.45 -12.49 -1.67
N GLN A 60 -11.64 -13.02 -2.58
CA GLN A 60 -12.08 -13.77 -3.76
C GLN A 60 -13.03 -12.96 -4.67
N LYS A 61 -12.94 -11.63 -4.62
CA LYS A 61 -13.69 -10.71 -5.48
C LYS A 61 -12.74 -10.09 -6.48
N GLN A 62 -13.04 -10.22 -7.78
CA GLN A 62 -12.28 -9.48 -8.76
C GLN A 62 -12.70 -8.01 -8.70
N VAL A 63 -11.75 -7.14 -8.34
CA VAL A 63 -11.92 -5.69 -8.43
C VAL A 63 -10.79 -5.12 -9.27
N ASN A 64 -11.12 -4.16 -10.14
CA ASN A 64 -10.11 -3.34 -10.77
C ASN A 64 -9.66 -2.21 -9.82
N THR A 65 -8.62 -1.48 -10.22
CA THR A 65 -8.03 -0.40 -9.43
C THR A 65 -9.03 0.70 -9.05
N LEU A 66 -9.96 1.05 -9.95
CA LEU A 66 -10.97 2.09 -9.69
C LEU A 66 -12.00 1.60 -8.66
N GLU A 67 -12.47 0.36 -8.80
CA GLU A 67 -13.40 -0.27 -7.85
C GLU A 67 -12.78 -0.40 -6.46
N PHE A 68 -11.51 -0.79 -6.38
CA PHE A 68 -10.78 -0.81 -5.13
C PHE A 68 -10.66 0.59 -4.51
N ASN A 69 -10.38 1.62 -5.32
CA ASN A 69 -10.31 3.00 -4.82
C ASN A 69 -11.65 3.47 -4.21
N HIS A 70 -12.79 3.05 -4.77
CA HIS A 70 -14.08 3.32 -4.14
C HIS A 70 -14.21 2.64 -2.76
N VAL A 71 -13.71 1.41 -2.61
CA VAL A 71 -13.66 0.71 -1.32
C VAL A 71 -12.75 1.47 -0.34
N ALA A 72 -11.53 1.80 -0.75
CA ALA A 72 -10.55 2.52 0.07
C ALA A 72 -11.08 3.87 0.56
N ASN A 73 -11.65 4.68 -0.34
CA ASN A 73 -12.25 5.98 0.00
C ASN A 73 -13.40 5.83 1.02
N ARG A 74 -14.23 4.79 0.88
CA ARG A 74 -15.29 4.50 1.85
C ARG A 74 -14.72 4.16 3.23
N LEU A 75 -13.62 3.41 3.30
CA LEU A 75 -12.94 3.08 4.56
C LEU A 75 -12.37 4.33 5.24
N CYS A 76 -11.82 5.29 4.49
CA CYS A 76 -11.38 6.57 5.05
C CYS A 76 -12.54 7.32 5.73
N MET A 77 -13.72 7.36 5.09
CA MET A 77 -14.89 8.05 5.65
C MET A 77 -15.44 7.37 6.91
N ILE A 78 -15.38 6.03 6.97
CA ILE A 78 -15.83 5.28 8.16
C ILE A 78 -14.87 5.47 9.34
N ASN A 79 -13.57 5.59 9.08
CA ASN A 79 -12.54 5.72 10.10
C ASN A 79 -12.24 7.16 10.52
N ALA A 80 -12.60 8.16 9.70
CA ALA A 80 -12.49 9.58 10.05
C ALA A 80 -13.51 10.05 11.12
N VAL A 81 -14.51 9.23 11.44
CA VAL A 81 -15.60 9.55 12.39
C VAL A 81 -15.43 8.78 13.72
N ARG A 82 -14.22 8.31 14.04
CA ARG A 82 -13.90 7.63 15.31
C ARG A 82 -12.78 8.32 16.07
#